data_AF-A0A2V4UU59-F1
#
_entry.id   AF-A0A2V4UU59-F1
#
_cell.length_a   1.000
_cell.length_b   1.000
_cell.length_c   1.000
_cell.angle_alpha   90.00
_cell.angle_beta   90.00
_cell.angle_gamma   90.00
#
_symmetry.space_group_name_H-M   'P 1'
#
loop_
_entity.id
_entity.type
_entity.pdbx_description
1 polymer ?
#
loop_
_entity_poly.entity_id
_entity_poly.type
_entity_poly.pdbx_seq_one_letter_code
_entity_poly.pdbx_strand_id
1 'polypeptide(L)'
;MSIWSLVLISFLHITIGGAFSLGFLFYICAENSPDLSEFENTALFTLLIAYSASLLVSMGLAIYFYVALDSESYYLCFSLSWGLLILLLGYWTYISARVS
;
A
#
# COMPACT_ATOMS: atom_id res chain seq x y z
N MET A 1 -6.39 21.46 -12.19
CA MET A 1 -7.51 20.72 -11.54
C MET A 1 -7.93 21.41 -10.24
N SER A 2 -9.20 21.29 -9.83
CA SER A 2 -9.70 21.84 -8.56
C SER A 2 -9.06 21.14 -7.36
N ILE A 3 -8.77 21.90 -6.28
CA ILE A 3 -8.31 21.35 -5.00
C ILE A 3 -9.25 20.26 -4.45
N TRP A 4 -10.55 20.37 -4.74
CA TRP A 4 -11.55 19.37 -4.35
C TRP A 4 -11.31 18.00 -4.99
N SER A 5 -10.74 17.96 -6.21
CA SER A 5 -10.36 16.71 -6.85
C SER A 5 -9.19 16.05 -6.13
N LEU A 6 -8.19 16.83 -5.70
CA LEU A 6 -7.05 16.31 -4.92
C LEU A 6 -7.53 15.73 -3.58
N VAL A 7 -8.44 16.44 -2.90
CA VAL A 7 -9.04 15.97 -1.64
C VAL A 7 -9.77 14.65 -1.86
N LEU A 8 -10.63 14.56 -2.88
CA LEU A 8 -11.38 13.35 -3.20
C LEU A 8 -10.46 12.16 -3.52
N ILE A 9 -9.44 12.37 -4.36
CA ILE A 9 -8.49 11.33 -4.74
C ILE A 9 -7.69 10.86 -3.52
N SER A 10 -7.25 11.78 -2.66
CA SER A 10 -6.49 11.44 -1.45
C SER A 10 -7.34 10.64 -0.47
N PHE A 11 -8.62 11.00 -0.33
CA PHE A 11 -9.57 10.25 0.49
C PHE A 11 -9.78 8.83 -0.05
N LEU A 12 -10.02 8.68 -1.35
CA LEU A 12 -10.15 7.37 -2.00
C LEU A 12 -8.86 6.55 -1.87
N HIS A 13 -7.70 7.17 -2.02
CA HIS A 13 -6.41 6.51 -1.91
C HIS A 13 -6.19 5.91 -0.51
N ILE A 14 -6.44 6.69 0.55
CA ILE A 14 -6.28 6.22 1.93
C ILE A 14 -7.34 5.18 2.29
N THR A 15 -8.61 5.40 1.92
CA THR A 15 -9.68 4.48 2.28
C THR A 15 -9.54 3.14 1.59
N ILE A 16 -9.32 3.12 0.27
CA ILE A 16 -9.15 1.89 -0.50
C ILE A 16 -7.83 1.22 -0.10
N GLY A 17 -6.73 1.97 -0.05
CA GLY A 17 -5.42 1.40 0.32
C GLY A 17 -5.37 0.89 1.75
N GLY A 18 -5.98 1.61 2.69
CA GLY A 18 -6.11 1.19 4.08
C GLY A 18 -7.00 -0.05 4.24
N ALA A 19 -8.10 -0.14 3.48
CA ALA A 19 -8.93 -1.34 3.43
C ALA A 19 -8.16 -2.56 2.91
N PHE A 20 -7.29 -2.38 1.91
CA PHE A 20 -6.39 -3.45 1.46
C PHE A 20 -5.41 -3.88 2.54
N SER A 21 -4.77 -2.93 3.23
CA SER A 21 -3.82 -3.25 4.30
C SER A 21 -4.47 -4.06 5.43
N LEU A 22 -5.60 -3.58 5.95
CA LEU A 22 -6.33 -4.28 7.01
C LEU A 22 -6.93 -5.60 6.53
N GLY A 23 -7.52 -5.62 5.34
CA GLY A 23 -8.10 -6.82 4.75
C GLY A 23 -7.06 -7.91 4.54
N PHE A 24 -5.86 -7.54 4.07
CA PHE A 24 -4.74 -8.46 3.89
C PHE A 24 -4.21 -9.01 5.22
N LEU A 25 -4.12 -8.17 6.26
CA LEU A 25 -3.76 -8.62 7.61
C LEU A 25 -4.75 -9.67 8.12
N PHE A 26 -6.05 -9.41 8.02
CA PHE A 26 -7.08 -10.36 8.44
C PHE A 26 -7.05 -11.64 7.61
N TYR A 27 -6.80 -11.53 6.31
CA TYR A 27 -6.69 -12.67 5.41
C TYR A 27 -5.55 -13.62 5.82
N ILE A 28 -4.34 -13.09 6.06
CA ILE A 28 -3.20 -13.91 6.54
C ILE A 28 -3.51 -14.58 7.88
N CYS A 29 -4.18 -13.88 8.80
CA CYS A 29 -4.53 -14.46 10.10
C CYS A 29 -5.66 -15.49 10.02
N ALA A 30 -6.58 -15.37 9.07
CA ALA A 30 -7.76 -16.23 8.94
C ALA A 30 -7.46 -17.50 8.14
N GLU A 31 -6.61 -17.39 7.11
CA GLU A 31 -6.05 -18.56 6.46
C GLU A 31 -5.17 -19.26 7.48
N ASN A 32 -5.39 -20.56 7.74
CA ASN A 32 -4.49 -21.40 8.54
C ASN A 32 -3.13 -21.33 7.86
N SER A 33 -2.33 -20.33 8.25
CA SER A 33 -1.19 -19.89 7.47
C SER A 33 -0.34 -21.12 7.16
N PRO A 34 0.17 -21.26 5.92
CA PRO A 34 1.26 -22.19 5.68
C PRO A 34 2.28 -22.04 6.80
N ASP A 35 3.00 -23.09 7.20
CA ASP A 35 4.06 -23.01 8.23
C ASP A 35 5.15 -22.01 7.75
N LEU A 36 4.89 -20.72 7.95
CA LEU A 36 5.72 -19.62 7.54
C LEU A 36 6.94 -19.65 8.44
N SER A 37 8.12 -19.59 7.85
CA SER A 37 9.31 -19.32 8.63
C SER A 37 9.21 -17.96 9.32
N GLU A 38 9.88 -17.80 10.46
CA GLU A 38 9.94 -16.53 11.19
C GLU A 38 10.38 -15.36 10.28
N PHE A 39 11.29 -15.65 9.34
CA PHE A 39 11.75 -14.69 8.35
C PHE A 39 10.65 -14.25 7.38
N GLU A 40 9.90 -15.20 6.80
CA GLU A 40 8.82 -14.91 5.84
C GLU A 40 7.70 -14.10 6.50
N ASN A 41 7.32 -14.45 7.73
CA ASN A 41 6.33 -13.70 8.50
C ASN A 41 6.80 -12.27 8.81
N THR A 42 8.05 -12.12 9.26
CA THR A 42 8.64 -10.80 9.54
C THR A 42 8.71 -9.94 8.28
N ALA A 43 9.08 -10.52 7.14
CA ALA A 43 9.14 -9.83 5.86
C ALA A 43 7.76 -9.39 5.38
N LEU A 44 6.75 -10.26 5.44
CA LEU A 44 5.36 -9.93 5.10
C LEU A 44 4.82 -8.78 5.95
N PHE A 45 5.02 -8.85 7.27
CA PHE A 45 4.55 -7.82 8.19
C PHE A 45 5.28 -6.49 7.97
N THR A 46 6.59 -6.53 7.70
CA THR A 46 7.38 -5.34 7.35
C THR A 46 6.88 -4.70 6.06
N LEU A 47 6.60 -5.49 5.02
CA LEU A 47 6.05 -5.00 3.76
C LEU A 47 4.67 -4.39 3.94
N LEU A 48 3.83 -4.98 4.80
CA LEU A 48 2.50 -4.44 5.11
C LEU A 48 2.58 -3.08 5.81
N ILE A 49 3.48 -2.94 6.79
CA ILE A 49 3.75 -1.66 7.46
C ILE A 49 4.31 -0.65 6.46
N ALA A 50 5.28 -1.05 5.63
CA ALA A 50 5.89 -0.19 4.62
C ALA A 50 4.84 0.31 3.61
N TYR A 51 3.96 -0.58 3.15
CA TYR A 51 2.83 -0.21 2.31
C TYR A 51 1.91 0.81 3.00
N SER A 52 1.50 0.55 4.24
CA SER A 52 0.64 1.45 5.01
C SER A 52 1.26 2.83 5.21
N ALA A 53 2.54 2.88 5.58
CA ALA A 53 3.29 4.12 5.72
C ALA A 53 3.41 4.85 4.38
N SER A 54 3.61 4.11 3.28
CA SER A 54 3.74 4.68 1.95
C SER A 54 2.47 5.38 1.48
N LEU A 55 1.26 4.95 1.90
CA LEU A 55 0.00 5.63 1.57
C LEU A 55 -0.01 7.07 2.13
N LEU A 56 0.46 7.24 3.37
CA LEU A 56 0.55 8.55 4.01
C LEU A 56 1.63 9.43 3.38
N VAL A 57 2.80 8.84 3.11
CA VAL A 57 3.91 9.55 2.44
C VAL A 57 3.52 9.98 1.04
N SER A 58 2.85 9.11 0.30
CA SER A 58 2.34 9.37 -1.04
C SER A 58 1.36 10.55 -1.06
N MET A 59 0.42 10.59 -0.10
CA MET A 59 -0.49 11.73 0.05
C MET A 59 0.29 13.02 0.35
N GLY A 60 1.24 12.98 1.29
CA GLY A 60 2.06 14.14 1.62
C GLY A 60 2.84 14.68 0.41
N LEU A 61 3.42 13.78 -0.39
CA LEU A 61 4.08 14.13 -1.65
C LEU A 61 3.12 14.74 -2.66
N ALA A 62 1.92 14.16 -2.84
CA ALA A 62 0.93 14.69 -3.75
C ALA A 62 0.51 16.13 -3.37
N ILE A 63 0.32 16.38 -2.07
CA ILE A 63 0.01 17.73 -1.56
C ILE A 63 1.18 18.69 -1.82
N TYR A 64 2.43 18.25 -1.56
CA TYR A 64 3.61 19.07 -1.81
C TYR A 64 3.76 19.44 -3.30
N PHE A 65 3.62 18.49 -4.21
CA PHE A 65 3.71 18.74 -5.65
C PHE A 65 2.59 19.66 -6.15
N TYR A 66 1.38 19.52 -5.59
CA TYR A 66 0.26 20.39 -5.95
C TYR A 66 0.41 21.81 -5.42
N VAL A 67 0.77 21.98 -4.14
CA VAL A 67 0.77 23.30 -3.47
C VAL A 67 2.09 24.05 -3.70
N ALA A 68 3.23 23.39 -3.59
CA ALA A 68 4.53 24.04 -3.61
C ALA A 68 5.15 24.13 -5.01
N LEU A 69 4.87 23.16 -5.87
CA LEU A 69 5.48 23.06 -7.20
C LEU A 69 4.51 23.39 -8.35
N ASP A 70 3.23 23.60 -8.05
CA ASP A 70 2.14 23.80 -9.03
C ASP A 70 2.22 22.78 -10.20
N SER A 71 2.61 21.55 -9.87
CA SER A 71 2.94 20.52 -10.85
C SER A 71 1.81 19.54 -10.99
N GLU A 72 1.31 19.32 -12.21
CA GLU A 72 0.30 18.30 -12.50
C GLU A 72 0.81 16.87 -12.32
N SER A 73 2.12 16.67 -12.11
CA SER A 73 2.72 15.36 -11.87
C SER A 73 2.36 14.75 -10.49
N TYR A 74 1.61 15.47 -9.65
CA TYR A 74 1.21 15.00 -8.32
C TYR A 74 0.45 13.67 -8.34
N TYR A 75 -0.24 13.33 -9.43
CA TYR A 75 -0.95 12.05 -9.54
C TYR A 75 0.00 10.85 -9.50
N LEU A 76 1.22 11.01 -10.01
CA LEU A 76 2.23 9.95 -10.00
C LEU A 76 2.67 9.62 -8.58
N CYS A 77 2.59 10.56 -7.64
CA CYS A 77 2.91 10.31 -6.24
C CYS A 77 2.04 9.18 -5.66
N PHE A 78 0.78 9.05 -6.09
CA PHE A 78 -0.14 7.99 -5.65
C PHE A 78 0.29 6.58 -6.10
N SER A 79 1.00 6.46 -7.22
CA SER A 79 1.43 5.17 -7.77
C SER A 79 2.43 4.41 -6.87
N LEU A 80 3.21 5.13 -6.07
CA LEU A 80 4.30 4.56 -5.27
C LEU A 80 3.78 3.51 -4.29
N SER A 81 2.66 3.80 -3.60
CA SER A 81 2.06 2.88 -2.64
C SER A 81 1.50 1.64 -3.32
N TRP A 82 0.90 1.79 -4.51
CA TRP A 82 0.37 0.66 -5.27
C TRP A 82 1.48 -0.27 -5.78
N GLY A 83 2.67 0.26 -6.09
CA GLY A 83 3.83 -0.56 -6.39
C GLY A 83 4.24 -1.45 -5.22
N LEU A 84 4.23 -0.92 -3.99
CA LEU A 84 4.47 -1.71 -2.77
C LEU A 84 3.38 -2.75 -2.52
N LEU A 85 2.12 -2.44 -2.82
CA LEU A 85 1.02 -3.43 -2.74
C LEU A 85 1.27 -4.60 -3.70
N ILE A 86 1.64 -4.33 -4.95
CA ILE A 86 1.95 -5.38 -5.93
C ILE A 86 3.09 -6.26 -5.42
N LEU A 87 4.13 -5.66 -4.83
CA LEU A 87 5.25 -6.39 -4.26
C LEU A 87 4.83 -7.26 -3.07
N LEU A 88 3.98 -6.74 -2.18
CA LEU A 88 3.41 -7.50 -1.06
C LEU A 88 2.59 -8.71 -1.54
N LEU A 89 1.69 -8.49 -2.50
CA LEU A 89 0.86 -9.55 -3.08
C LEU A 89 1.72 -10.58 -3.83
N GLY A 90 2.70 -10.12 -4.60
CA GLY A 90 3.65 -10.98 -5.29
C GLY A 90 4.45 -11.84 -4.32
N TYR A 91 4.93 -11.25 -3.22
CA TYR A 91 5.66 -11.98 -2.19
C TYR A 91 4.79 -13.05 -1.51
N TRP A 92 3.54 -12.71 -1.19
CA TRP A 92 2.57 -13.66 -0.65
C TRP A 92 2.31 -14.82 -1.61
N THR A 93 1.96 -14.53 -2.87
CA THR A 93 1.68 -15.58 -3.87
C THR A 93 2.89 -16.50 -4.10
N TYR A 94 4.11 -15.95 -4.05
CA TYR A 94 5.33 -16.73 -4.13
C TYR A 94 5.48 -17.71 -2.95
N ILE A 95 5.23 -17.24 -1.72
CA ILE A 95 5.29 -18.11 -0.54
C ILE A 95 4.19 -19.18 -0.60
N SER A 96 2.95 -18.78 -0.90
CA SER A 96 1.83 -19.72 -1.00
C SER A 96 2.08 -20.82 -2.03
N ALA A 97 2.65 -20.49 -3.20
CA ALA A 97 2.98 -21.46 -4.24
C ALA A 97 4.16 -22.38 -3.88
N ARG A 98 5.03 -21.97 -2.94
CA ARG A 98 6.14 -22.79 -2.46
C ARG A 98 5.69 -23.82 -1.42
N VAL A 99 4.67 -23.48 -0.63
CA VAL A 99 4.20 -24.31 0.48
C VAL A 99 3.04 -25.25 0.07
N SER A 100 2.38 -24.98 -1.07
CA SER A 100 1.39 -25.88 -1.71
C SER A 100 2.03 -27.05 -2.45
#